data_AF-A0AA35N331-F1
#
_entry.id   AF-A0AA35N331-F1
#
_cell.length_a   1.000
_cell.length_b   1.000
_cell.length_c   1.000
_cell.angle_alpha   90.00
_cell.angle_beta   90.00
_cell.angle_gamma   90.00
#
_symmetry.space_group_name_H-M   'P 1'
#
loop_
_entity.id
_entity.type
_entity.pdbx_description
1 polymer ?
#
loop_
_entity_poly.entity_id
_entity_poly.type
_entity_poly.pdbx_seq_one_letter_code
_entity_poly.pdbx_strand_id
1 'polypeptide(L)'
;MRDLGTQPMRLRSLRISREVVEALVEELVSAVRRPLFIEQLDSAVMRRVLNGMRRDQMVQRQVLTVQLAMRDFLSWFGLLDKPAAERPNSLLGSREPVFDFYQSVPVGELPMLPEQPPHHEQRFLVDWLSGLAWLTQENAKSGADPEITTEQRRQLAVLLNTFQAS
;
A
#
# COMPACT_ATOMS: atom_id res chain seq x y z
N MET A 1 12.49 5.68 4.88
CA MET A 1 12.27 4.42 4.11
C MET A 1 13.58 3.74 3.71
N ARG A 2 14.62 4.45 3.23
CA ARG A 2 15.91 3.84 2.82
C ARG A 2 16.72 3.13 3.92
N ASP A 3 16.53 3.48 5.20
CA ASP A 3 17.28 2.87 6.31
C ASP A 3 16.72 1.55 6.86
N LEU A 4 15.70 0.96 6.24
CA LEU A 4 15.20 -0.35 6.68
C LEU A 4 16.20 -1.48 6.36
N GLY A 5 16.95 -1.36 5.27
CA GLY A 5 17.99 -2.33 4.88
C GLY A 5 19.26 -2.29 5.73
N THR A 6 19.46 -1.22 6.52
CA THR A 6 20.68 -1.00 7.33
C THR A 6 20.55 -1.53 8.76
N GLN A 7 19.42 -2.16 9.11
CA GLN A 7 19.13 -2.67 10.47
C GLN A 7 19.17 -4.22 10.52
N PRO A 8 20.37 -4.83 10.57
CA PRO A 8 20.57 -6.28 10.42
C PRO A 8 19.87 -7.13 11.49
N MET A 9 19.66 -6.58 12.69
CA MET A 9 18.96 -7.28 13.79
C MET A 9 17.44 -7.41 13.55
N ARG A 10 16.82 -6.48 12.82
CA ARG A 10 15.38 -6.56 12.48
C ARG A 10 15.13 -7.47 11.28
N LEU A 11 16.01 -7.47 10.29
CA LEU A 11 15.97 -8.40 9.15
C LEU A 11 16.04 -9.87 9.60
N ARG A 12 16.90 -10.17 10.59
CA ARG A 12 16.99 -11.51 11.21
C ARG A 12 15.71 -11.96 11.90
N SER A 13 14.97 -11.06 12.53
CA SER A 13 13.69 -11.40 13.20
C SER A 13 12.56 -11.72 12.22
N LEU A 14 12.61 -11.16 11.01
CA LEU A 14 11.60 -11.36 9.98
C LEU A 14 11.91 -12.55 9.06
N ARG A 15 13.11 -13.14 9.14
CA ARG A 15 13.64 -14.14 8.18
C ARG A 15 13.60 -13.66 6.72
N ILE A 16 13.56 -12.34 6.50
CA ILE A 16 13.55 -11.72 5.16
C ILE A 16 14.99 -11.28 4.86
N SER A 17 15.50 -11.67 3.69
CA SER A 17 16.84 -11.26 3.28
C SER A 17 16.89 -9.78 2.94
N ARG A 18 18.07 -9.17 3.01
CA ARG A 18 18.24 -7.74 2.72
C ARG A 18 17.81 -7.41 1.29
N GLU A 19 18.11 -8.30 0.36
CA GLU A 19 17.82 -8.19 -1.07
C GLU A 19 16.31 -8.07 -1.31
N VAL A 20 15.51 -8.80 -0.54
CA VAL A 20 14.04 -8.77 -0.63
C VAL A 20 13.49 -7.46 -0.08
N VAL A 21 14.05 -6.95 1.01
CA VAL A 21 13.65 -5.64 1.56
C VAL A 21 14.00 -4.52 0.58
N GLU A 22 15.15 -4.59 -0.06
CA GLU A 22 15.53 -3.63 -1.10
C GLU A 22 14.59 -3.72 -2.31
N ALA A 23 14.30 -4.92 -2.80
CA ALA A 23 13.33 -5.13 -3.88
C ALA A 23 11.94 -4.58 -3.51
N LEU A 24 11.48 -4.82 -2.28
CA LEU A 24 10.22 -4.28 -1.77
C LEU A 24 10.20 -2.75 -1.79
N VAL A 25 11.25 -2.12 -1.27
CA VAL A 25 11.35 -0.66 -1.21
C VAL A 25 11.33 -0.07 -2.61
N GLU A 26 12.03 -0.68 -3.57
CA GLU A 26 12.02 -0.23 -4.96
C GLU A 26 10.63 -0.33 -5.61
N GLU A 27 9.90 -1.42 -5.37
CA GLU A 27 8.53 -1.56 -5.88
C GLU A 27 7.58 -0.49 -5.31
N LEU A 28 7.73 -0.15 -4.02
CA LEU A 28 6.97 0.93 -3.40
C LEU A 28 7.35 2.31 -3.96
N VAL A 29 8.65 2.54 -4.21
CA VAL A 29 9.13 3.79 -4.82
C VAL A 29 8.62 3.94 -6.25
N SER A 30 8.70 2.87 -7.07
CA SER A 30 8.18 2.84 -8.44
C SER A 30 6.67 3.13 -8.46
N ALA A 31 5.91 2.54 -7.53
CA ALA A 31 4.47 2.77 -7.40
C ALA A 31 4.12 4.25 -7.10
N VAL A 32 4.87 4.91 -6.21
CA VAL A 32 4.67 6.31 -5.85
C VAL A 32 5.13 7.27 -6.97
N ARG A 33 6.05 6.84 -7.85
CA ARG A 33 6.49 7.64 -9.01
C ARG A 33 5.48 7.65 -10.17
N ARG A 34 4.41 6.87 -10.10
CA ARG A 34 3.39 6.82 -11.17
C ARG A 34 2.78 8.21 -11.39
N PRO A 35 2.62 8.68 -12.65
CA PRO A 35 2.06 9.99 -12.95
C PRO A 35 0.71 10.25 -12.26
N LEU A 36 -0.17 9.24 -12.26
CA LEU A 36 -1.48 9.31 -11.60
C LEU A 36 -1.38 9.66 -10.11
N PHE A 37 -0.39 9.13 -9.38
CA PHE A 37 -0.24 9.44 -7.97
C PHE A 37 0.33 10.85 -7.75
N ILE A 38 1.26 11.28 -8.60
CA ILE A 38 1.78 12.65 -8.58
C ILE A 38 0.67 13.67 -8.84
N GLU A 39 -0.20 13.42 -9.82
CA GLU A 39 -1.36 14.27 -10.10
C GLU A 39 -2.35 14.32 -8.93
N GLN A 40 -2.54 13.20 -8.21
CA GLN A 40 -3.35 13.16 -6.99
C GLN A 40 -2.75 14.02 -5.87
N LEU A 41 -1.43 13.95 -5.67
CA LEU A 41 -0.73 14.78 -4.69
C LEU A 41 -0.86 16.27 -5.03
N ASP A 42 -0.63 16.65 -6.29
CA ASP A 42 -0.77 18.03 -6.75
C ASP A 42 -2.19 18.54 -6.54
N SER A 43 -3.18 17.73 -6.91
CA SER A 43 -4.60 18.06 -6.70
C SER A 43 -4.96 18.23 -5.22
N ALA A 44 -4.39 17.40 -4.34
CA ALA A 44 -4.63 17.48 -2.89
C ALA A 44 -3.99 18.73 -2.27
N VAL A 45 -2.81 19.10 -2.73
CA VAL A 45 -2.09 20.31 -2.32
C VAL A 45 -2.84 21.57 -2.80
N MET A 46 -3.26 21.60 -4.08
CA MET A 46 -3.90 22.78 -4.68
C MET A 46 -5.33 23.03 -4.17
N ARG A 47 -6.13 21.98 -3.91
CA ARG A 47 -7.49 22.13 -3.37
C ARG A 47 -7.56 22.95 -2.08
N ARG A 48 -6.50 22.91 -1.26
CA ARG A 48 -6.46 23.58 0.04
C ARG A 48 -5.83 24.98 0.00
N VAL A 49 -5.11 25.33 -1.07
CA VAL A 49 -4.57 26.69 -1.29
C VAL A 49 -5.70 27.69 -1.53
N LEU A 50 -6.82 27.25 -2.12
CA LEU A 50 -7.99 28.09 -2.41
C LEU A 50 -8.74 28.58 -1.15
N ASN A 51 -8.42 28.06 0.05
CA ASN A 51 -9.11 28.41 1.30
C ASN A 51 -8.51 29.61 2.07
N GLY A 52 -7.72 30.48 1.41
CA GLY A 52 -7.42 31.83 1.91
C GLY A 52 -6.58 31.95 3.20
N MET A 53 -5.70 31.00 3.49
CA MET A 53 -4.88 30.99 4.72
C MET A 53 -3.59 31.81 4.66
N ARG A 54 -3.07 32.20 5.84
CA ARG A 54 -1.74 32.85 6.01
C ARG A 54 -0.62 31.92 5.50
N ARG A 55 0.36 32.49 4.78
CA ARG A 55 1.43 31.77 4.06
C ARG A 55 2.21 30.75 4.92
N ASP A 56 2.52 31.05 6.18
CA ASP A 56 3.28 30.12 7.03
C ASP A 56 2.49 28.87 7.46
N GLN A 57 1.17 29.01 7.64
CA GLN A 57 0.29 27.86 7.90
C GLN A 57 0.04 27.03 6.63
N MET A 58 0.23 27.63 5.46
CA MET A 58 0.04 26.96 4.17
C MET A 58 1.10 25.87 3.97
N VAL A 59 2.38 26.17 4.19
CA VAL A 59 3.48 25.21 3.97
C VAL A 59 3.33 23.98 4.88
N GLN A 60 3.11 24.18 6.18
CA GLN A 60 2.95 23.06 7.12
C GLN A 60 1.75 22.18 6.77
N ARG A 61 0.65 22.77 6.30
CA ARG A 61 -0.54 22.02 5.88
C ARG A 61 -0.32 21.27 4.57
N GLN A 62 0.44 21.83 3.62
CA GLN A 62 0.79 21.14 2.38
C GLN A 62 1.65 19.90 2.70
N VAL A 63 2.65 20.06 3.57
CA VAL A 63 3.47 18.93 4.05
C VAL A 63 2.61 17.86 4.70
N LEU A 64 1.72 18.23 5.64
CA LEU A 64 0.82 17.27 6.28
C LEU A 64 -0.11 16.58 5.27
N THR A 65 -0.62 17.32 4.28
CA THR A 65 -1.50 16.77 3.25
C THR A 65 -0.79 15.72 2.41
N VAL A 66 0.44 16.00 1.98
CA VAL A 66 1.27 15.04 1.24
C VAL A 66 1.59 13.83 2.12
N GLN A 67 1.97 14.03 3.38
CA GLN A 67 2.26 12.94 4.31
C GLN A 67 1.06 12.01 4.51
N LEU A 68 -0.15 12.56 4.66
CA LEU A 68 -1.37 11.78 4.80
C LEU A 68 -1.69 11.01 3.51
N ALA A 69 -1.60 11.67 2.35
CA ALA A 69 -1.83 11.00 1.07
C ALA A 69 -0.82 9.87 0.81
N MET A 70 0.46 10.08 1.11
CA MET A 70 1.48 9.04 1.03
C MET A 70 1.22 7.89 2.01
N ARG A 71 0.84 8.19 3.25
CA ARG A 71 0.51 7.17 4.25
C ARG A 71 -0.68 6.33 3.80
N ASP A 72 -1.73 6.95 3.32
CA ASP A 72 -2.93 6.26 2.88
C ASP A 72 -2.63 5.41 1.63
N PHE A 73 -1.82 5.93 0.69
CA PHE A 73 -1.33 5.14 -0.44
C PHE A 73 -0.50 3.92 0.00
N LEU A 74 0.43 4.06 0.95
CA LEU A 74 1.23 2.91 1.43
C LEU A 74 0.41 1.90 2.24
N SER A 75 -0.72 2.34 2.81
CA SER A 75 -1.62 1.47 3.58
C SER A 75 -2.52 0.64 2.67
N TRP A 76 -2.93 1.19 1.52
CA TRP A 76 -4.01 0.62 0.69
C TRP A 76 -3.66 0.43 -0.78
N PHE A 77 -2.53 0.96 -1.24
CA PHE A 77 -2.07 0.98 -2.63
C PHE A 77 -3.09 1.59 -3.62
N GLY A 78 -3.94 2.50 -3.13
CA GLY A 78 -5.05 3.09 -3.90
C GLY A 78 -6.21 2.12 -4.18
N LEU A 79 -6.22 0.94 -3.55
CA LEU A 79 -7.26 -0.08 -3.78
C LEU A 79 -8.58 0.27 -3.09
N LEU A 80 -8.57 1.00 -1.97
CA LEU A 80 -9.79 1.45 -1.30
C LEU A 80 -10.63 2.43 -2.16
N ASP A 81 -9.97 3.21 -3.03
CA ASP A 81 -10.65 4.14 -3.94
C ASP A 81 -11.33 3.40 -5.13
N LYS A 82 -11.01 2.12 -5.33
CA LYS A 82 -11.62 1.29 -6.38
C LYS A 82 -12.86 0.56 -5.85
N PRO A 83 -13.87 0.30 -6.70
CA PRO A 83 -14.95 -0.62 -6.36
C PRO A 83 -14.41 -2.00 -5.99
N ALA A 84 -15.06 -2.72 -5.08
CA ALA A 84 -14.61 -4.05 -4.63
C ALA A 84 -14.41 -5.03 -5.80
N ALA A 85 -15.26 -4.96 -6.83
CA ALA A 85 -15.16 -5.79 -8.03
C ALA A 85 -13.91 -5.55 -8.89
N GLU A 86 -13.22 -4.41 -8.74
CA GLU A 86 -11.99 -4.07 -9.45
C GLU A 86 -10.73 -4.30 -8.62
N ARG A 87 -10.88 -4.64 -7.34
CA ARG A 87 -9.75 -4.92 -6.45
C ARG A 87 -9.25 -6.34 -6.69
N PRO A 88 -7.95 -6.60 -6.51
CA PRO A 88 -7.45 -7.97 -6.51
C PRO A 88 -8.06 -8.76 -5.35
N ASN A 89 -8.22 -10.06 -5.55
CA ASN A 89 -8.64 -10.96 -4.49
C ASN A 89 -7.48 -11.24 -3.53
N SER A 90 -7.82 -11.44 -2.27
CA SER A 90 -6.89 -11.87 -1.23
C SER A 90 -6.29 -13.23 -1.59
N LEU A 91 -4.99 -13.40 -1.36
CA LEU A 91 -4.25 -14.60 -1.74
C LEU A 91 -4.49 -15.78 -0.79
N LEU A 92 -4.85 -15.49 0.46
CA LEU A 92 -5.12 -16.47 1.52
C LEU A 92 -6.48 -16.19 2.17
N GLY A 93 -7.08 -17.22 2.78
CA GLY A 93 -8.39 -17.11 3.45
C GLY A 93 -9.56 -17.15 2.47
N SER A 94 -10.55 -16.25 2.65
CA SER A 94 -11.82 -16.27 1.89
C SER A 94 -11.68 -15.91 0.40
N ARG A 95 -10.50 -15.45 -0.04
CA ARG A 95 -10.23 -14.97 -1.42
C ARG A 95 -11.20 -13.90 -1.91
N GLU A 96 -11.81 -13.18 -0.97
CA GLU A 96 -12.59 -11.98 -1.24
C GLU A 96 -11.68 -10.84 -1.73
N PRO A 97 -12.23 -9.80 -2.36
CA PRO A 97 -11.47 -8.60 -2.67
C PRO A 97 -10.71 -8.07 -1.46
N VAL A 98 -9.46 -7.62 -1.65
CA VAL A 98 -8.67 -7.10 -0.53
C VAL A 98 -9.36 -5.89 0.11
N PHE A 99 -9.24 -5.80 1.43
CA PHE A 99 -9.81 -4.72 2.26
C PHE A 99 -11.33 -4.65 2.25
N ASP A 100 -12.02 -5.70 1.82
CA ASP A 100 -13.49 -5.75 1.77
C ASP A 100 -14.13 -5.71 3.18
N PHE A 101 -13.38 -6.00 4.24
CA PHE A 101 -13.89 -5.91 5.61
C PHE A 101 -14.04 -4.47 6.14
N TYR A 102 -13.43 -3.48 5.49
CA TYR A 102 -13.65 -2.07 5.81
C TYR A 102 -14.87 -1.54 5.05
N GLN A 103 -16.03 -2.16 5.25
CA GLN A 103 -17.29 -1.61 4.75
C GLN A 103 -17.72 -0.43 5.62
N SER A 104 -18.10 0.66 4.95
CA SER A 104 -18.69 1.82 5.60
C SER A 104 -20.05 1.42 6.19
N VAL A 105 -20.22 1.61 7.50
CA VAL A 105 -21.55 1.54 8.13
C VAL A 105 -22.38 2.72 7.61
N PRO A 106 -23.58 2.50 7.06
CA PRO A 106 -24.44 3.60 6.61
C PRO A 106 -24.75 4.58 7.74
N VAL A 107 -24.88 5.87 7.41
CA VAL A 107 -25.22 6.89 8.40
C VAL A 107 -26.59 6.59 9.00
N GLY A 108 -26.63 6.38 10.32
CA GLY A 108 -27.86 6.07 11.06
C GLY A 108 -28.08 4.58 11.34
N GLU A 109 -27.21 3.70 10.85
CA GLU A 109 -27.26 2.28 11.15
C GLU A 109 -26.22 1.87 12.22
N LEU A 110 -26.53 0.83 12.99
CA LEU A 110 -25.60 0.25 13.95
C LEU A 110 -24.76 -0.83 13.25
N PRO A 111 -23.43 -0.88 13.46
CA PRO A 111 -22.62 -1.97 12.96
C PRO A 111 -23.09 -3.29 13.56
N MET A 112 -23.34 -4.29 12.72
CA MET A 112 -23.55 -5.66 13.18
C MET A 112 -22.22 -6.24 13.60
N LEU A 113 -22.06 -6.49 14.90
CA LEU A 113 -20.86 -7.12 15.44
C LEU A 113 -21.00 -8.65 15.32
N PRO A 114 -20.00 -9.35 14.80
CA PRO A 114 -19.98 -10.81 14.81
C PRO A 114 -19.88 -11.34 16.25
N GLU A 115 -20.39 -12.56 16.48
CA GLU A 115 -20.35 -13.22 17.80
C GLU A 115 -18.93 -13.42 18.33
N GLN A 116 -17.94 -13.52 17.45
CA GLN A 116 -16.53 -13.61 17.80
C GLN A 116 -15.77 -12.40 17.25
N PRO A 117 -14.84 -11.80 18.03
CA PRO A 117 -14.02 -10.70 17.56
C PRO A 117 -13.17 -11.19 16.37
N PRO A 118 -13.26 -10.53 15.20
CA PRO A 118 -12.47 -10.95 14.06
C PRO A 118 -10.99 -10.67 14.30
N HIS A 119 -10.13 -11.53 13.74
CA HIS A 119 -8.68 -11.31 13.72
C HIS A 119 -8.33 -10.26 12.64
N HIS A 120 -8.78 -9.02 12.83
CA HIS A 120 -8.64 -7.94 11.85
C HIS A 120 -7.19 -7.63 11.49
N GLU A 121 -6.27 -7.72 12.45
CA GLU A 121 -4.84 -7.51 12.20
C GLU A 121 -4.27 -8.55 11.24
N GLN A 122 -4.61 -9.82 11.44
CA GLN A 122 -4.19 -10.91 10.57
C GLN A 122 -4.81 -10.77 9.17
N ARG A 123 -6.10 -10.43 9.10
CA ARG A 123 -6.79 -10.19 7.83
C ARG A 123 -6.18 -9.01 7.08
N PHE A 124 -5.88 -7.91 7.77
CA PHE A 124 -5.18 -6.77 7.19
C PHE A 124 -3.81 -7.15 6.64
N LEU A 125 -3.01 -7.90 7.38
CA LEU A 125 -1.68 -8.33 6.92
C LEU A 125 -1.76 -9.19 5.66
N VAL A 126 -2.71 -10.13 5.61
CA VAL A 126 -2.94 -10.97 4.42
C VAL A 126 -3.38 -10.13 3.23
N ASP A 127 -4.33 -9.21 3.42
CA ASP A 127 -4.82 -8.33 2.36
C ASP A 127 -3.73 -7.37 1.88
N TRP A 128 -2.91 -6.85 2.80
CA TRP A 128 -1.78 -5.97 2.47
C TRP A 128 -0.71 -6.68 1.65
N LEU A 129 -0.34 -7.91 2.03
CA LEU A 129 0.60 -8.73 1.25
C LEU A 129 0.02 -9.11 -0.12
N SER A 130 -1.28 -9.37 -0.19
CA SER A 130 -1.99 -9.67 -1.45
C SER A 130 -2.01 -8.45 -2.38
N GLY A 131 -2.32 -7.27 -1.85
CA GLY A 131 -2.28 -6.01 -2.57
C GLY A 131 -0.87 -5.65 -3.03
N LEU A 132 0.14 -5.92 -2.22
CA LEU A 132 1.55 -5.73 -2.59
C LEU A 132 1.94 -6.64 -3.76
N ALA A 133 1.55 -7.92 -3.73
CA ALA A 133 1.82 -8.84 -4.82
C ALA A 133 1.19 -8.40 -6.15
N TRP A 134 -0.05 -7.92 -6.08
CA TRP A 134 -0.72 -7.29 -7.22
C TRP A 134 0.03 -6.03 -7.71
N LEU A 135 0.46 -5.17 -6.80
CA LEU A 135 1.18 -3.93 -7.12
C LEU A 135 2.49 -4.23 -7.87
N THR A 136 3.28 -5.20 -7.39
CA THR A 136 4.52 -5.63 -8.04
C THR A 136 4.26 -6.14 -9.46
N GLN A 137 3.18 -6.89 -9.68
CA GLN A 137 2.79 -7.33 -11.02
C GLN A 137 2.41 -6.15 -11.91
N GLU A 138 1.67 -5.17 -11.39
CA GLU A 138 1.31 -3.98 -12.16
C GLU A 138 2.51 -3.08 -12.48
N ASN A 139 3.46 -2.97 -11.57
CA ASN A 139 4.72 -2.26 -11.83
C ASN A 139 5.51 -2.95 -12.94
N ALA A 140 5.57 -4.29 -12.95
CA ALA A 140 6.22 -5.05 -14.01
C ALA A 140 5.55 -4.85 -15.38
N LYS A 141 4.21 -4.78 -15.44
CA LYS A 141 3.46 -4.54 -16.69
C LYS A 141 3.65 -3.14 -17.24
N SER A 142 3.76 -2.14 -16.36
CA SER A 142 3.88 -0.73 -16.75
C SER A 142 5.26 -0.38 -17.30
N GLY A 143 6.27 -1.26 -17.18
CA GLY A 143 7.62 -1.04 -17.72
C GLY A 143 8.37 0.16 -17.11
N ALA A 144 7.83 0.76 -16.05
CA ALA A 144 8.26 2.02 -15.47
C ALA A 144 9.32 1.82 -14.37
N ASP A 145 10.45 1.19 -14.72
CA ASP A 145 11.80 1.58 -14.24
C ASP A 145 12.85 0.61 -14.81
N PRO A 146 13.83 1.06 -15.60
CA PRO A 146 14.96 0.24 -16.04
C PRO A 146 15.98 -0.08 -14.93
N GLU A 147 15.91 0.64 -13.79
CA GLU A 147 16.86 0.49 -12.68
C GLU A 147 16.58 -0.72 -11.77
N ILE A 148 15.41 -1.37 -11.91
CA ILE A 148 15.02 -2.54 -11.12
C ILE A 148 15.39 -3.80 -11.90
N THR A 149 16.36 -4.57 -11.38
CA THR A 149 16.75 -5.81 -12.06
C THR A 149 15.60 -6.82 -12.02
N THR A 150 15.31 -7.43 -13.19
CA THR A 150 14.32 -8.52 -13.33
C THR A 150 14.48 -9.61 -12.28
N GLU A 151 15.71 -9.86 -11.83
CA GLU A 151 16.00 -10.86 -10.79
C GLU A 151 15.47 -10.46 -9.40
N GLN A 152 15.53 -9.19 -9.01
CA GLN A 152 14.96 -8.71 -7.75
C GLN A 152 13.44 -8.87 -7.71
N ARG A 153 12.76 -8.56 -8.83
CA ARG A 153 11.32 -8.79 -8.98
C ARG A 153 10.97 -10.27 -8.91
N ARG A 154 11.80 -11.13 -9.52
CA ARG A 154 11.61 -12.59 -9.49
C ARG A 154 11.73 -13.14 -8.06
N GLN A 155 12.73 -12.70 -7.31
CA GLN A 155 12.92 -13.12 -5.91
C GLN A 155 11.74 -12.70 -5.02
N LEU A 156 11.26 -11.46 -5.17
CA LEU A 156 10.08 -10.97 -4.44
C LEU A 156 8.84 -11.79 -4.81
N ALA A 157 8.61 -12.05 -6.10
CA ALA A 157 7.49 -12.86 -6.58
C ALA A 157 7.52 -14.30 -6.04
N VAL A 158 8.69 -14.94 -5.99
CA VAL A 158 8.85 -16.28 -5.41
C VAL A 158 8.43 -16.29 -3.95
N LEU A 159 8.87 -15.32 -3.14
CA LEU A 159 8.48 -15.25 -1.74
C LEU A 159 6.98 -15.00 -1.56
N LEU A 160 6.40 -14.09 -2.33
CA LEU A 160 4.95 -13.86 -2.31
C LEU A 160 4.17 -15.14 -2.66
N ASN A 161 4.67 -15.94 -3.60
CA ASN A 161 4.08 -17.24 -3.94
C ASN A 161 4.29 -18.29 -2.83
N THR A 162 5.39 -18.26 -2.07
CA THR A 162 5.54 -19.15 -0.91
C THR A 162 4.50 -18.88 0.18
N PHE A 163 4.07 -17.62 0.33
CA PHE A 163 2.95 -17.30 1.22
C PHE A 163 1.62 -17.83 0.68
N GLN A 164 1.40 -17.94 -0.64
CA GLN A 164 0.17 -18.52 -1.21
C GLN A 164 -0.01 -20.02 -0.93
N ALA A 165 1.09 -20.74 -0.66
CA ALA A 165 1.11 -22.20 -0.53
C ALA A 165 1.09 -22.71 0.93
N SER A 166 1.09 -21.80 1.91
CA SER A 166 1.04 -22.11 3.35
C SER A 166 -0.35 -21.81 3.92
#